data_AF-A0A2G5UQH0-F1
#
_entry.id   AF-A0A2G5UQH0-F1
#
_cell.length_a   1.000
_cell.length_b   1.000
_cell.length_c   1.000
_cell.angle_alpha   90.00
_cell.angle_beta   90.00
_cell.angle_gamma   90.00
#
_symmetry.space_group_name_H-M   'P 1'
#
loop_
_entity.id
_entity.type
_entity.pdbx_description
1 polymer ?
#
loop_
_entity_poly.entity_id
_entity_poly.type
_entity_poly.pdbx_seq_one_letter_code
_entity_poly.pdbx_strand_id
1 'polypeptide(L)'
;MSLESGINQICMSNSQIAHVMKKYVPEKLMNCVNLPPGYEKNVLNAEEMVQLMLSNSDNMLRMYGTARELLLNLQKFQTFTLSHRHFGFDPKEPYNANPIVYKNMDGNTFLNKADAISLFHNIVDKSLLDTPNSFKFFRSMQSILLKYHEEKIKGVCEFNKFDEDQWNGIRSRFYQVYESLAQFSCVFSHKWKYEDALAFGTALIPVWKEQEYCEFEKELKTFFHSSSGSYTNVNVAITSFANYMKTFIEIYPGKFLPYDKKTNPNSPIVVRVFASHGVQFVMKSELFNAINITNPNSKRLECNDISGKLLAKFWQRKIIRSVRMSYFRRSLIFRIN
;
A
#
# COMPACT_ATOMS: atom_id res chain seq x y z
N MET A 1 7.75 -15.55 -14.01
CA MET A 1 7.74 -15.61 -12.54
C MET A 1 6.32 -15.28 -12.10
N SER A 2 5.62 -16.20 -11.43
CA SER A 2 4.28 -15.95 -10.91
C SER A 2 4.33 -14.85 -9.84
N LEU A 3 3.27 -14.04 -9.72
CA LEU A 3 3.13 -13.05 -8.66
C LEU A 3 3.40 -13.69 -7.28
N GLU A 4 3.00 -14.96 -7.12
CA GLU A 4 3.21 -15.80 -5.94
C GLU A 4 4.70 -16.04 -5.58
N SER A 5 5.61 -16.08 -6.56
CA SER A 5 7.04 -16.31 -6.29
C SER A 5 7.76 -15.08 -5.71
N GLY A 6 7.24 -13.87 -5.93
CA GLY A 6 7.75 -12.63 -5.33
C GLY A 6 7.11 -12.27 -3.97
N ILE A 7 6.01 -12.93 -3.62
CA ILE A 7 5.17 -12.68 -2.45
C ILE A 7 5.74 -13.30 -1.16
N ASN A 8 6.73 -14.21 -1.26
CA ASN A 8 7.28 -14.96 -0.11
C ASN A 8 8.41 -14.27 0.69
N GLN A 9 8.72 -13.00 0.42
CA GLN A 9 9.61 -12.23 1.28
C GLN A 9 8.99 -10.87 1.61
N ILE A 10 8.01 -10.88 2.50
CA ILE A 10 7.66 -9.67 3.26
C ILE A 10 8.89 -9.30 4.10
N CYS A 11 9.71 -8.40 3.55
CA CYS A 11 10.84 -7.82 4.26
C CYS A 11 10.36 -6.58 5.00
N MET A 12 10.21 -6.68 6.33
CA MET A 12 9.93 -5.54 7.17
C MET A 12 11.24 -4.81 7.49
N SER A 13 11.23 -3.47 7.41
CA SER A 13 12.33 -2.67 7.96
C SER A 13 12.35 -2.76 9.49
N ASN A 14 13.49 -2.45 10.12
CA ASN A 14 13.61 -2.40 11.58
C ASN A 14 12.61 -1.40 12.20
N SER A 15 12.41 -0.26 11.54
CA SER A 15 11.41 0.74 11.92
C SER A 15 9.98 0.16 11.84
N GLN A 16 9.62 -0.50 10.73
CA GLN A 16 8.31 -1.14 10.59
C GLN A 16 8.06 -2.19 11.68
N ILE A 17 9.06 -3.01 12.03
CA ILE A 17 8.97 -3.98 13.13
C ILE A 17 8.65 -3.26 14.44
N ALA A 18 9.37 -2.17 14.75
CA ALA A 18 9.12 -1.40 15.96
C ALA A 18 7.70 -0.82 16.01
N HIS A 19 7.19 -0.30 14.88
CA HIS A 19 5.83 0.21 14.76
C HIS A 19 4.76 -0.88 14.94
N VAL A 20 4.93 -2.04 14.31
CA VAL A 20 3.99 -3.17 14.43
C VAL A 20 4.01 -3.75 15.84
N MET A 21 5.19 -3.93 16.44
CA MET A 21 5.36 -4.39 17.83
C MET A 21 4.57 -3.54 18.82
N LYS A 22 4.66 -2.20 18.72
CA LYS A 22 3.93 -1.26 19.58
C LYS A 22 2.40 -1.41 19.54
N LYS A 23 1.86 -1.98 18.47
CA LYS A 23 0.42 -2.25 18.30
C LYS A 23 0.03 -3.69 18.62
N TYR A 24 0.95 -4.63 18.41
CA TYR A 24 0.73 -6.06 18.63
C TYR A 24 0.85 -6.45 20.09
N VAL A 25 1.83 -5.88 20.80
CA VAL A 25 2.11 -6.17 22.20
C VAL A 25 1.41 -5.15 23.09
N PRO A 26 0.74 -5.56 24.19
CA PRO A 26 0.15 -4.65 25.15
C PRO A 26 1.15 -3.59 25.65
N GLU A 27 0.71 -2.34 25.73
CA GLU A 27 1.52 -1.19 26.11
C GLU A 27 2.32 -1.42 27.41
N LYS A 28 1.69 -2.06 28.41
CA LYS A 28 2.34 -2.40 29.69
C LYS A 28 3.58 -3.27 29.51
N LEU A 29 3.58 -4.21 28.57
CA LEU A 29 4.72 -5.08 28.29
C LEU A 29 5.74 -4.38 27.38
N MET A 30 5.28 -3.55 26.44
CA MET A 30 6.17 -2.77 25.58
C MET A 30 7.00 -1.75 26.37
N ASN A 31 6.47 -1.21 27.46
CA ASN A 31 7.19 -0.28 28.33
C ASN A 31 8.38 -0.93 29.07
N CYS A 32 8.46 -2.27 29.09
CA CYS A 32 9.60 -3.00 29.62
C CYS A 32 10.76 -3.15 28.61
N VAL A 33 10.54 -2.78 27.34
CA VAL A 33 11.54 -2.93 26.27
C VAL A 33 12.47 -1.72 26.25
N ASN A 34 13.72 -1.92 26.67
CA ASN A 34 14.73 -0.87 26.76
C ASN A 34 15.75 -0.97 25.61
N LEU A 35 15.47 -0.32 24.48
CA LEU A 35 16.37 -0.36 23.32
C LEU A 35 17.46 0.72 23.39
N PRO A 36 18.69 0.42 22.94
CA PRO A 36 19.74 1.41 22.87
C PRO A 36 19.42 2.49 21.82
N PRO A 37 19.89 3.74 21.99
CA PRO A 37 19.71 4.79 20.99
C PRO A 37 20.23 4.36 19.61
N GLY A 38 19.43 4.61 18.56
CA GLY A 38 19.83 4.29 17.18
C GLY A 38 19.79 2.81 16.80
N TYR A 39 19.16 1.94 17.61
CA TYR A 39 19.05 0.49 17.36
C TYR A 39 18.63 0.13 15.93
N GLU A 40 17.75 0.91 15.30
CA GLU A 40 17.22 0.64 13.95
C GLU A 40 18.30 0.66 12.87
N LYS A 41 19.39 1.41 13.06
CA LYS A 41 20.49 1.54 12.10
C LYS A 41 21.57 0.47 12.27
N ASN A 42 21.64 -0.16 13.44
CA ASN A 42 22.74 -1.06 13.81
C ASN A 42 22.42 -2.54 13.59
N VAL A 43 21.15 -2.88 13.35
CA VAL A 43 20.69 -4.27 13.21
C VAL A 43 20.62 -4.65 11.74
N LEU A 44 21.19 -5.82 11.40
CA LEU A 44 21.42 -6.23 10.00
C LEU A 44 20.19 -6.90 9.37
N ASN A 45 19.31 -7.51 10.17
CA ASN A 45 18.08 -8.13 9.66
C ASN A 45 16.88 -8.10 10.63
N ALA A 46 15.70 -8.43 10.09
CA ALA A 46 14.43 -8.38 10.81
C ALA A 46 14.36 -9.29 12.05
N GLU A 47 14.96 -10.49 12.00
CA GLU A 47 14.89 -11.44 13.11
C GLU A 47 15.80 -11.02 14.26
N GLU A 48 16.98 -10.49 13.95
CA GLU A 48 17.87 -9.85 14.93
C GLU A 48 17.19 -8.66 15.62
N MET A 49 16.38 -7.89 14.89
CA MET A 49 15.65 -6.75 15.46
C MET A 49 14.62 -7.22 16.50
N VAL A 50 13.87 -8.28 16.17
CA VAL A 50 12.93 -8.89 17.12
C VAL A 50 13.68 -9.50 18.30
N GLN A 51 14.79 -10.21 18.06
CA GLN A 51 15.62 -10.79 19.12
C GLN A 51 16.17 -9.71 20.05
N LEU A 52 16.59 -8.56 19.52
CA LEU A 52 17.04 -7.41 20.32
C LEU A 52 15.91 -6.91 21.23
N MET A 53 14.69 -6.78 20.73
CA MET A 53 13.54 -6.38 21.53
C MET A 53 13.20 -7.40 22.62
N LEU A 54 13.24 -8.70 22.31
CA LEU A 54 13.01 -9.76 23.29
C LEU A 54 14.07 -9.75 24.40
N SER A 55 15.34 -9.63 24.04
CA SER A 55 16.47 -9.67 24.96
C SER A 55 16.50 -8.46 25.91
N ASN A 56 15.96 -7.32 25.47
CA ASN A 56 15.89 -6.08 26.23
C ASN A 56 14.53 -5.86 26.90
N SER A 57 13.72 -6.91 27.07
CA SER A 57 12.37 -6.81 27.65
C SER A 57 12.26 -7.21 29.12
N ASP A 58 13.38 -7.42 29.81
CA ASP A 58 13.44 -8.03 31.15
C ASP A 58 12.60 -9.33 31.22
N ASN A 59 12.71 -10.15 30.18
CA ASN A 59 11.99 -11.42 30.03
C ASN A 59 10.46 -11.33 29.91
N MET A 60 9.88 -10.12 29.88
CA MET A 60 8.43 -9.91 29.84
C MET A 60 7.80 -10.33 28.51
N LEU A 61 8.57 -10.41 27.43
CA LEU A 61 8.07 -10.82 26.11
C LEU A 61 8.29 -12.31 25.79
N ARG A 62 8.82 -13.13 26.72
CA ARG A 62 9.06 -14.57 26.48
C ARG A 62 7.79 -15.36 26.09
N MET A 63 6.61 -14.88 26.50
CA MET A 63 5.32 -15.50 26.17
C MET A 63 4.98 -15.46 24.68
N TYR A 64 5.66 -14.63 23.89
CA TYR A 64 5.49 -14.54 22.45
C TYR A 64 6.34 -15.57 21.67
N GLY A 65 7.13 -16.38 22.37
CA GLY A 65 7.99 -17.41 21.80
C GLY A 65 9.36 -16.88 21.39
N THR A 66 9.94 -17.53 20.40
CA THR A 66 11.22 -17.17 19.79
C THR A 66 11.11 -15.91 18.91
N ALA A 67 12.24 -15.27 18.59
CA ALA A 67 12.26 -14.13 17.67
C ALA A 67 11.65 -14.47 16.31
N ARG A 68 11.90 -15.69 15.82
CA ARG A 68 11.32 -16.20 14.58
C ARG A 68 9.80 -16.30 14.64
N GLU A 69 9.27 -16.91 15.69
CA GLU A 69 7.81 -17.08 15.88
C GLU A 69 7.10 -15.73 15.99
N LEU A 70 7.67 -14.82 16.79
CA LEU A 70 7.13 -13.48 16.93
C LEU A 70 7.21 -12.71 15.60
N LEU A 71 8.31 -12.77 14.86
CA LEU A 71 8.42 -12.13 13.54
C LEU A 71 7.33 -12.63 12.57
N LEU A 72 7.10 -13.95 12.50
CA LEU A 72 6.04 -14.52 11.67
C LEU A 72 4.65 -14.05 12.12
N ASN A 73 4.41 -13.90 13.42
CA ASN A 73 3.16 -13.38 13.96
C ASN A 73 2.97 -11.89 13.64
N LEU A 74 4.02 -11.08 13.73
CA LEU A 74 3.99 -9.66 13.34
C LEU A 74 3.69 -9.52 11.84
N GLN A 75 4.33 -10.33 10.99
CA GLN A 75 4.07 -10.36 9.55
C GLN A 75 2.60 -10.70 9.24
N LYS A 76 2.03 -11.72 9.90
CA LYS A 76 0.61 -12.04 9.79
C LYS A 76 -0.27 -10.89 10.28
N PHE A 77 0.03 -10.33 11.44
CA PHE A 77 -0.75 -9.27 12.07
C PHE A 77 -0.84 -8.00 11.21
N GLN A 78 0.23 -7.65 10.51
CA GLN A 78 0.22 -6.49 9.61
C GLN A 78 -0.36 -6.76 8.22
N THR A 79 -0.76 -8.00 7.90
CA THR A 79 -1.23 -8.36 6.55
C THR A 79 -2.68 -7.97 6.36
N PHE A 80 -2.91 -6.69 6.07
CA PHE A 80 -4.21 -6.16 5.65
C PHE A 80 -4.03 -4.89 4.82
N THR A 81 -5.03 -4.59 3.98
CA THR A 81 -5.04 -3.38 3.14
C THR A 81 -4.84 -2.12 3.99
N LEU A 82 -3.95 -1.21 3.56
CA LEU A 82 -3.61 0.03 4.27
C LEU A 82 -2.93 -0.15 5.65
N SER A 83 -2.32 -1.30 5.92
CA SER A 83 -1.59 -1.55 7.18
C SER A 83 -0.58 -0.46 7.53
N HIS A 84 0.16 0.04 6.55
CA HIS A 84 1.13 1.12 6.75
C HIS A 84 0.52 2.39 7.39
N ARG A 85 -0.74 2.72 7.11
CA ARG A 85 -1.45 3.85 7.76
C ARG A 85 -1.81 3.51 9.20
N HIS A 86 -2.29 2.29 9.44
CA HIS A 86 -2.68 1.85 10.78
C HIS A 86 -1.49 1.85 11.75
N PHE A 87 -0.33 1.41 11.28
CA PHE A 87 0.90 1.37 12.08
C PHE A 87 1.68 2.69 12.07
N GLY A 88 1.32 3.63 11.22
CA GLY A 88 1.97 4.94 11.10
C GLY A 88 3.40 4.83 10.60
N PHE A 89 3.64 4.03 9.56
CA PHE A 89 4.94 3.89 8.93
C PHE A 89 5.39 5.19 8.28
N ASP A 90 6.71 5.33 8.14
CA ASP A 90 7.30 6.50 7.51
C ASP A 90 6.86 6.59 6.02
N PRO A 91 6.52 7.80 5.50
CA PRO A 91 6.14 7.98 4.11
C PRO A 91 7.17 7.44 3.09
N LYS A 92 8.46 7.43 3.42
CA LYS A 92 9.51 6.91 2.53
C LYS A 92 9.65 5.39 2.53
N GLU A 93 9.04 4.71 3.50
CA GLU A 93 9.14 3.24 3.58
C GLU A 93 8.23 2.56 2.55
N PRO A 94 8.69 1.48 1.90
CA PRO A 94 7.87 0.77 0.93
C PRO A 94 6.67 0.08 1.59
N TYR A 95 5.65 -0.20 0.79
CA TYR A 95 4.60 -1.13 1.20
C TYR A 95 5.22 -2.50 1.50
N ASN A 96 4.86 -3.07 2.65
CA ASN A 96 5.38 -4.34 3.14
C ASN A 96 4.28 -5.41 3.30
N ALA A 97 3.02 -5.09 2.97
CA ALA A 97 1.93 -6.04 2.98
C ALA A 97 1.66 -6.54 1.56
N ASN A 98 1.48 -7.85 1.44
CA ASN A 98 1.08 -8.46 0.18
C ASN A 98 -0.37 -8.07 -0.15
N PRO A 99 -0.64 -7.59 -1.38
CA PRO A 99 -1.99 -7.30 -1.85
C PRO A 99 -2.92 -8.53 -1.68
N ILE A 100 -4.10 -8.32 -1.13
CA ILE A 100 -5.06 -9.41 -0.91
C ILE A 100 -5.98 -9.54 -2.12
N VAL A 101 -5.89 -10.68 -2.83
CA VAL A 101 -6.79 -11.00 -3.94
C VAL A 101 -8.03 -11.70 -3.41
N TYR A 102 -9.19 -11.06 -3.58
CA TYR A 102 -10.48 -11.57 -3.15
C TYR A 102 -11.17 -12.32 -4.29
N LYS A 103 -11.97 -13.36 -3.96
CA LYS A 103 -12.81 -14.07 -4.93
C LYS A 103 -14.29 -13.83 -4.65
N ASN A 104 -15.05 -13.54 -5.71
CA ASN A 104 -16.50 -13.45 -5.61
C ASN A 104 -17.13 -14.85 -5.57
N MET A 105 -18.46 -14.91 -5.40
CA MET A 105 -19.21 -16.18 -5.40
C MET A 105 -19.17 -16.94 -6.74
N ASP A 106 -18.80 -16.27 -7.83
CA ASP A 106 -18.65 -16.86 -9.17
C ASP A 106 -17.19 -17.21 -9.50
N GLY A 107 -16.27 -17.08 -8.53
CA GLY A 107 -14.83 -17.36 -8.70
C GLY A 107 -14.00 -16.25 -9.34
N ASN A 108 -14.59 -15.12 -9.75
CA ASN A 108 -13.86 -13.98 -10.30
C ASN A 108 -13.01 -13.27 -9.24
N THR A 109 -11.81 -12.86 -9.63
CA THR A 109 -10.80 -12.21 -8.77
C THR A 109 -10.90 -10.70 -8.74
N PHE A 110 -10.71 -10.12 -7.55
CA PHE A 110 -10.81 -8.69 -7.30
C PHE A 110 -9.74 -8.23 -6.32
N LEU A 111 -9.38 -6.95 -6.43
CA LEU A 111 -8.36 -6.30 -5.60
C LEU A 111 -8.88 -4.98 -5.06
N ASN A 112 -8.56 -4.65 -3.82
CA ASN A 112 -8.85 -3.33 -3.27
C ASN A 112 -8.05 -2.25 -4.04
N LYS A 113 -8.64 -1.06 -4.25
CA LYS A 113 -7.96 0.04 -4.96
C LYS A 113 -6.62 0.44 -4.33
N ALA A 114 -6.53 0.48 -2.99
CA ALA A 114 -5.29 0.78 -2.30
C ALA A 114 -4.23 -0.29 -2.52
N ASP A 115 -4.62 -1.57 -2.50
CA ASP A 115 -3.73 -2.69 -2.80
C ASP A 115 -3.30 -2.71 -4.28
N ALA A 116 -4.12 -2.16 -5.19
CA ALA A 116 -3.71 -1.98 -6.58
C ALA A 116 -2.64 -0.90 -6.75
N ILE A 117 -2.65 0.15 -5.92
CA ILE A 117 -1.60 1.18 -5.89
C ILE A 117 -0.29 0.59 -5.35
N SER A 118 -0.36 -0.22 -4.30
CA SER A 118 0.85 -0.84 -3.73
C SER A 118 1.55 -1.79 -4.70
N LEU A 119 0.84 -2.41 -5.66
CA LEU A 119 1.46 -3.23 -6.71
C LEU A 119 2.44 -2.47 -7.60
N PHE A 120 2.28 -1.15 -7.76
CA PHE A 120 3.24 -0.34 -8.52
C PHE A 120 4.64 -0.31 -7.89
N HIS A 121 4.78 -0.65 -6.60
CA HIS A 121 6.11 -0.85 -6.01
C HIS A 121 6.92 -1.90 -6.78
N ASN A 122 6.28 -2.94 -7.30
CA ASN A 122 7.00 -4.09 -7.86
C ASN A 122 7.32 -3.96 -9.35
N ILE A 123 7.06 -2.78 -9.94
CA ILE A 123 7.28 -2.55 -11.37
C ILE A 123 8.76 -2.35 -11.69
N VAL A 124 9.49 -1.65 -10.82
CA VAL A 124 10.90 -1.27 -11.05
C VAL A 124 11.82 -2.28 -10.37
N ASP A 125 12.64 -2.96 -11.16
CA ASP A 125 13.67 -3.88 -10.66
C ASP A 125 14.90 -3.11 -10.13
N LYS A 126 15.59 -3.69 -9.16
CA LYS A 126 16.86 -3.18 -8.63
C LYS A 126 17.93 -3.07 -9.72
N SER A 127 17.90 -3.94 -10.72
CA SER A 127 18.85 -3.93 -11.85
C SER A 127 18.75 -2.69 -12.73
N LEU A 128 17.67 -1.90 -12.61
CA LEU A 128 17.49 -0.67 -13.39
C LEU A 128 18.36 0.50 -12.92
N LEU A 129 18.95 0.41 -11.71
CA LEU A 129 19.73 1.48 -11.12
C LEU A 129 21.13 0.98 -10.75
N ASP A 130 22.13 1.77 -11.12
CA ASP A 130 23.54 1.40 -11.12
C ASP A 130 24.11 1.09 -9.73
N THR A 131 23.51 1.67 -8.68
CA THR A 131 24.01 1.54 -7.31
C THR A 131 22.89 1.22 -6.32
N PRO A 132 23.20 0.49 -5.22
CA PRO A 132 22.25 0.28 -4.14
C PRO A 132 21.70 1.58 -3.54
N ASN A 133 22.50 2.64 -3.49
CA ASN A 133 22.10 3.93 -2.94
C ASN A 133 21.14 4.68 -3.87
N SER A 134 21.39 4.66 -5.20
CA SER A 134 20.43 5.13 -6.20
C SER A 134 19.10 4.38 -6.09
N PHE A 135 19.14 3.04 -5.97
CA PHE A 135 17.93 2.25 -5.81
C PHE A 135 17.18 2.57 -4.51
N LYS A 136 17.89 2.66 -3.38
CA LYS A 136 17.27 3.02 -2.09
C LYS A 136 16.60 4.40 -2.15
N PHE A 137 17.27 5.38 -2.73
CA PHE A 137 16.72 6.73 -2.85
C PHE A 137 15.51 6.77 -3.81
N PHE A 138 15.59 6.10 -4.96
CA PHE A 138 14.45 5.91 -5.86
C PHE A 138 13.26 5.27 -5.14
N ARG A 139 13.47 4.19 -4.38
CA ARG A 139 12.42 3.50 -3.61
C ARG A 139 11.75 4.41 -2.59
N SER A 140 12.52 5.29 -1.97
CA SER A 140 12.01 6.29 -1.03
C SER A 140 11.08 7.27 -1.73
N MET A 141 11.51 7.83 -2.87
CA MET A 141 10.67 8.73 -3.68
C MET A 141 9.41 8.03 -4.23
N GLN A 142 9.57 6.80 -4.72
CA GLN A 142 8.47 5.98 -5.23
C GLN A 142 7.39 5.76 -4.15
N SER A 143 7.80 5.47 -2.91
CA SER A 143 6.89 5.26 -1.78
C SER A 143 6.07 6.51 -1.47
N ILE A 144 6.72 7.67 -1.42
CA ILE A 144 6.06 8.95 -1.15
C ILE A 144 5.06 9.26 -2.26
N LEU A 145 5.47 9.12 -3.53
CA LEU A 145 4.60 9.39 -4.67
C LEU A 145 3.37 8.46 -4.69
N LEU A 146 3.54 7.17 -4.42
CA LEU A 146 2.42 6.22 -4.39
C LEU A 146 1.46 6.51 -3.25
N LYS A 147 1.96 6.85 -2.06
CA LYS A 147 1.12 7.27 -0.93
C LYS A 147 0.36 8.56 -1.21
N TYR A 148 0.96 9.51 -1.94
CA TYR A 148 0.25 10.70 -2.44
C TYR A 148 -0.93 10.32 -3.34
N HIS A 149 -0.76 9.37 -4.27
CA HIS A 149 -1.85 8.89 -5.10
C HIS A 149 -2.91 8.12 -4.30
N GLU A 150 -2.49 7.34 -3.31
CA GLU A 150 -3.38 6.60 -2.41
C GLU A 150 -4.24 7.52 -1.54
N GLU A 151 -3.76 8.72 -1.18
CA GLU A 151 -4.57 9.70 -0.43
C GLU A 151 -5.80 10.17 -1.23
N LYS A 152 -5.80 10.08 -2.56
CA LYS A 152 -6.97 10.41 -3.40
C LYS A 152 -8.14 9.45 -3.22
N ILE A 153 -7.90 8.28 -2.64
CA ILE A 153 -8.92 7.26 -2.31
C ILE A 153 -9.06 7.08 -0.79
N LYS A 154 -8.65 8.08 0.01
CA LYS A 154 -8.77 8.04 1.46
C LYS A 154 -10.24 7.87 1.87
N GLY A 155 -10.49 6.90 2.76
CA GLY A 155 -11.84 6.56 3.22
C GLY A 155 -12.68 5.75 2.21
N VAL A 156 -12.10 5.41 1.06
CA VAL A 156 -12.79 4.65 0.01
C VAL A 156 -12.43 3.17 0.12
N CYS A 157 -13.43 2.33 0.40
CA CYS A 157 -13.28 0.87 0.36
C CYS A 157 -13.94 0.33 -0.90
N GLU A 158 -13.22 0.42 -2.02
CA GLU A 158 -13.68 -0.03 -3.33
C GLU A 158 -12.73 -1.08 -3.93
N PHE A 159 -13.27 -1.87 -4.85
CA PHE A 159 -12.57 -3.01 -5.45
C PHE A 159 -12.65 -2.94 -6.96
N ASN A 160 -11.64 -3.48 -7.63
CA ASN A 160 -11.61 -3.65 -9.06
C ASN A 160 -11.50 -5.12 -9.41
N LYS A 161 -12.00 -5.51 -10.58
CA LYS A 161 -11.66 -6.80 -11.16
C LYS A 161 -10.14 -6.88 -11.33
N PHE A 162 -9.56 -7.95 -10.82
CA PHE A 162 -8.13 -8.23 -10.89
C PHE A 162 -7.88 -9.21 -12.04
N ASP A 163 -7.02 -8.80 -12.95
CA ASP A 163 -6.59 -9.56 -14.12
C ASP A 163 -5.06 -9.59 -14.08
N GLU A 164 -4.51 -10.78 -13.83
CA GLU A 164 -3.07 -10.97 -13.64
C GLU A 164 -2.30 -10.70 -14.95
N ASP A 165 -2.86 -11.09 -16.09
CA ASP A 165 -2.25 -10.86 -17.41
C ASP A 165 -2.18 -9.35 -17.72
N GLN A 166 -3.24 -8.62 -17.37
CA GLN A 166 -3.23 -7.17 -17.49
C GLN A 166 -2.10 -6.55 -16.62
N TRP A 167 -1.88 -7.08 -15.41
CA TRP A 167 -0.81 -6.59 -14.53
C TRP A 167 0.59 -6.95 -15.05
N ASN A 168 0.79 -8.17 -15.53
CA ASN A 168 2.05 -8.56 -16.15
C ASN A 168 2.39 -7.68 -17.36
N GLY A 169 1.37 -7.30 -18.15
CA GLY A 169 1.53 -6.36 -19.27
C GLY A 169 1.92 -4.95 -18.86
N ILE A 170 1.51 -4.48 -17.67
CA ILE A 170 1.88 -3.14 -17.16
C ILE A 170 3.39 -3.05 -16.92
N ARG A 171 3.98 -4.08 -16.31
CA ARG A 171 5.42 -4.10 -16.05
C ARG A 171 6.21 -3.94 -17.34
N SER A 172 5.90 -4.74 -18.37
CA SER A 172 6.58 -4.67 -19.67
C SER A 172 6.43 -3.30 -20.35
N ARG A 173 5.27 -2.66 -20.26
CA ARG A 173 5.05 -1.32 -20.81
C ARG A 173 5.86 -0.25 -20.07
N PHE A 174 6.01 -0.36 -18.75
CA PHE A 174 6.88 0.55 -18.01
C PHE A 174 8.33 0.48 -18.51
N TYR A 175 8.86 -0.73 -18.73
CA TYR A 175 10.23 -0.89 -19.26
C TYR A 175 10.41 -0.20 -20.61
N GLN A 176 9.43 -0.30 -21.52
CA GLN A 176 9.47 0.39 -22.81
C GLN A 176 9.53 1.92 -22.68
N VAL A 177 8.71 2.48 -21.77
CA VAL A 177 8.71 3.93 -21.49
C VAL A 177 10.04 4.36 -20.86
N TYR A 178 10.56 3.56 -19.92
CA TYR A 178 11.83 3.82 -19.26
C TYR A 178 12.99 3.80 -20.26
N GLU A 179 13.11 2.77 -21.10
CA GLU A 179 14.18 2.66 -22.09
C GLU A 179 14.18 3.84 -23.07
N SER A 180 12.99 4.25 -23.53
CA SER A 180 12.86 5.42 -24.40
C SER A 180 13.37 6.69 -23.72
N LEU A 181 12.94 6.97 -22.49
CA LEU A 181 13.38 8.16 -21.75
C LEU A 181 14.86 8.10 -21.35
N ALA A 182 15.36 6.91 -21.01
CA ALA A 182 16.77 6.69 -20.69
C ALA A 182 17.67 7.01 -21.89
N GLN A 183 17.31 6.56 -23.09
CA GLN A 183 18.03 6.88 -24.32
C GLN A 183 18.11 8.38 -24.58
N PHE A 184 17.00 9.12 -24.39
CA PHE A 184 17.01 10.58 -24.50
C PHE A 184 17.89 11.24 -23.43
N SER A 185 17.89 10.73 -22.21
CA SER A 185 18.66 11.31 -21.10
C SER A 185 20.17 11.11 -21.21
N CYS A 186 20.63 9.98 -21.78
CA CYS A 186 22.05 9.70 -21.99
C CYS A 186 22.71 10.73 -22.93
N VAL A 187 21.94 11.41 -23.78
CA VAL A 187 22.41 12.48 -24.67
C VAL A 187 22.69 13.78 -23.90
N PHE A 188 22.07 13.95 -22.73
CA PHE A 188 22.19 15.16 -21.90
C PHE A 188 22.73 14.79 -20.51
N SER A 189 24.05 14.72 -20.39
CA SER A 189 24.73 14.60 -19.09
C SER A 189 24.58 15.90 -18.28
N HIS A 190 23.43 16.09 -17.66
CA HIS A 190 23.23 17.19 -16.72
C HIS A 190 23.87 16.82 -15.37
N LYS A 191 24.84 17.63 -14.92
CA LYS A 191 25.41 17.50 -13.58
C LYS A 191 24.45 18.17 -12.59
N TRP A 192 23.60 17.37 -11.97
CA TRP A 192 22.63 17.84 -10.98
C TRP A 192 23.31 18.44 -9.75
N LYS A 193 22.78 19.58 -9.29
CA LYS A 193 23.03 20.11 -7.95
C LYS A 193 21.88 19.74 -7.01
N TYR A 194 22.14 19.83 -5.71
CA TYR A 194 21.15 19.53 -4.69
C TYR A 194 19.89 20.40 -4.84
N GLU A 195 20.06 21.69 -5.12
CA GLU A 195 18.97 22.66 -5.23
C GLU A 195 18.06 22.34 -6.43
N ASP A 196 18.66 21.98 -7.57
CA ASP A 196 17.93 21.60 -8.78
C ASP A 196 17.14 20.30 -8.55
N ALA A 197 17.77 19.32 -7.89
CA ALA A 197 17.14 18.06 -7.54
C ALA A 197 15.98 18.22 -6.55
N LEU A 198 16.15 19.09 -5.55
CA LEU A 198 15.10 19.42 -4.58
C LEU A 198 13.91 20.08 -5.29
N ALA A 199 14.17 21.10 -6.12
CA ALA A 199 13.13 21.78 -6.88
C ALA A 199 12.36 20.81 -7.78
N PHE A 200 13.08 19.94 -8.51
CA PHE A 200 12.46 18.90 -9.32
C PHE A 200 11.58 17.95 -8.49
N GLY A 201 12.11 17.41 -7.40
CA GLY A 201 11.38 16.50 -6.54
C GLY A 201 10.11 17.15 -6.00
N THR A 202 10.18 18.41 -5.56
CA THR A 202 9.00 19.14 -5.08
C THR A 202 7.94 19.33 -6.15
N ALA A 203 8.32 19.46 -7.42
CA ALA A 203 7.38 19.61 -8.53
C ALA A 203 6.64 18.31 -8.89
N LEU A 204 7.17 17.13 -8.51
CA LEU A 204 6.51 15.84 -8.77
C LEU A 204 5.21 15.65 -7.98
N ILE A 205 5.14 16.24 -6.77
CA ILE A 205 3.99 16.13 -5.88
C ILE A 205 3.42 17.53 -5.65
N PRO A 206 2.21 17.84 -6.15
CA PRO A 206 1.61 19.17 -6.05
C PRO A 206 1.40 19.67 -4.62
N VAL A 207 1.14 18.75 -3.67
CA VAL A 207 0.87 19.07 -2.27
C VAL A 207 1.64 18.11 -1.39
N TRP A 208 2.66 18.64 -0.72
CA TRP A 208 3.47 17.91 0.25
C TRP A 208 2.89 18.05 1.64
N LYS A 209 2.81 16.95 2.39
CA LYS A 209 2.71 17.04 3.85
C LYS A 209 4.08 17.33 4.43
N GLU A 210 4.11 18.04 5.56
CA GLU A 210 5.34 18.42 6.24
C GLU A 210 6.27 17.23 6.48
N GLN A 211 5.76 16.13 7.03
CA GLN A 211 6.54 14.92 7.28
C GLN A 211 7.09 14.28 5.99
N GLU A 212 6.31 14.27 4.90
CA GLU A 212 6.72 13.72 3.60
C GLU A 212 7.88 14.54 3.03
N TYR A 213 7.77 15.87 3.10
CA TYR A 213 8.80 16.80 2.63
C TYR A 213 10.09 16.66 3.44
N CYS A 214 9.99 16.66 4.77
CA CYS A 214 11.16 16.56 5.65
C CYS A 214 11.94 15.26 5.40
N GLU A 215 11.26 14.12 5.27
CA GLU A 215 11.94 12.85 5.00
C GLU A 215 12.51 12.77 3.57
N PHE A 216 11.83 13.34 2.56
CA PHE A 216 12.37 13.48 1.21
C PHE A 216 13.65 14.33 1.19
N GLU A 217 13.61 15.52 1.80
CA GLU A 217 14.75 16.45 1.84
C GLU A 217 15.96 15.82 2.52
N LYS A 218 15.73 15.13 3.65
CA LYS A 218 16.77 14.42 4.42
C LYS A 218 17.42 13.29 3.64
N GLU A 219 16.65 12.45 2.95
CA GLU A 219 17.20 11.39 2.08
C GLU A 219 17.95 11.99 0.89
N LEU A 220 17.43 13.07 0.28
CA LEU A 220 18.10 13.76 -0.81
C LEU A 220 19.45 14.35 -0.37
N LYS A 221 19.51 15.05 0.77
CA LYS A 221 20.77 15.53 1.36
C LYS A 221 21.75 14.38 1.56
N THR A 222 21.28 13.29 2.16
CA THR A 222 22.11 12.10 2.41
C THR A 222 22.67 11.52 1.11
N PHE A 223 21.86 11.43 0.05
CA PHE A 223 22.28 10.95 -1.26
C PHE A 223 23.37 11.83 -1.90
N PHE A 224 23.22 13.15 -1.83
CA PHE A 224 24.23 14.08 -2.36
C PHE A 224 25.52 14.11 -1.52
N HIS A 225 25.42 13.95 -0.20
CA HIS A 225 26.60 13.88 0.67
C HIS A 225 27.41 12.60 0.47
N SER A 226 26.75 11.46 0.25
CA SER A 226 27.46 10.18 0.12
C SER A 226 28.24 10.04 -1.19
N SER A 227 28.04 10.94 -2.17
CA SER A 227 28.69 10.92 -3.50
C SER A 227 28.57 9.56 -4.22
N SER A 228 27.59 8.75 -3.84
CA SER A 228 27.51 7.33 -4.19
C SER A 228 26.28 7.09 -5.06
N GLY A 229 26.37 7.41 -6.34
CA GLY A 229 25.29 7.16 -7.31
C GLY A 229 25.06 8.32 -8.26
N SER A 230 24.34 8.02 -9.34
CA SER A 230 23.91 9.00 -10.34
C SER A 230 22.51 9.51 -10.01
N TYR A 231 22.37 10.79 -9.66
CA TYR A 231 21.04 11.39 -9.55
C TYR A 231 20.33 11.39 -10.91
N THR A 232 21.07 11.50 -12.02
CA THR A 232 20.49 11.44 -13.37
C THR A 232 19.68 10.17 -13.59
N ASN A 233 20.18 9.01 -13.17
CA ASN A 233 19.48 7.74 -13.36
C ASN A 233 18.27 7.64 -12.44
N VAL A 234 18.38 8.12 -11.20
CA VAL A 234 17.23 8.22 -10.28
C VAL A 234 16.16 9.13 -10.87
N ASN A 235 16.55 10.29 -11.39
CA ASN A 235 15.68 11.27 -12.01
C ASN A 235 14.93 10.68 -13.20
N VAL A 236 15.63 9.99 -14.10
CA VAL A 236 15.02 9.30 -15.24
C VAL A 236 14.03 8.24 -14.74
N ALA A 237 14.43 7.39 -13.79
CA ALA A 237 13.57 6.35 -13.25
C ALA A 237 12.30 6.92 -12.60
N ILE A 238 12.43 7.94 -11.73
CA ILE A 238 11.28 8.52 -11.03
C ILE A 238 10.39 9.34 -11.95
N THR A 239 10.95 10.02 -12.95
CA THR A 239 10.18 10.74 -13.98
C THR A 239 9.38 9.76 -14.84
N SER A 240 10.02 8.70 -15.34
CA SER A 240 9.36 7.64 -16.10
C SER A 240 8.24 7.02 -15.28
N PHE A 241 8.49 6.75 -14.00
CA PHE A 241 7.50 6.19 -13.09
C PHE A 241 6.32 7.13 -12.83
N ALA A 242 6.57 8.41 -12.54
CA ALA A 242 5.53 9.40 -12.30
C ALA A 242 4.65 9.63 -13.53
N ASN A 243 5.27 9.76 -14.71
CA ASN A 243 4.55 9.90 -15.98
C ASN A 243 3.72 8.66 -16.28
N TYR A 244 4.30 7.47 -16.10
CA TYR A 244 3.61 6.21 -16.30
C TYR A 244 2.39 6.08 -15.38
N MET A 245 2.56 6.37 -14.09
CA MET A 245 1.46 6.40 -13.11
C MET A 245 0.34 7.36 -13.52
N LYS A 246 0.70 8.58 -13.91
CA LYS A 246 -0.26 9.60 -14.34
C LYS A 246 -1.08 9.11 -15.53
N THR A 247 -0.42 8.68 -16.61
CA THR A 247 -1.08 8.15 -17.81
C THR A 247 -1.94 6.93 -17.48
N PHE A 248 -1.47 6.03 -16.61
CA PHE A 248 -2.22 4.84 -16.27
C PHE A 248 -3.50 5.14 -15.47
N ILE A 249 -3.44 6.11 -14.55
CA ILE A 249 -4.60 6.60 -13.81
C ILE A 249 -5.60 7.28 -14.74
N GLU A 250 -5.13 8.04 -15.73
CA GLU A 250 -5.97 8.70 -16.73
C GLU A 250 -6.69 7.71 -17.65
N ILE A 251 -6.01 6.62 -18.06
CA ILE A 251 -6.60 5.57 -18.91
C ILE A 251 -7.59 4.71 -18.10
N TYR A 252 -7.30 4.43 -16.83
CA TYR A 252 -8.09 3.55 -15.98
C TYR A 252 -8.55 4.24 -14.68
N PRO A 253 -9.32 5.34 -14.77
CA PRO A 253 -9.69 6.12 -13.58
C PRO A 253 -10.51 5.29 -12.60
N GLY A 254 -11.38 4.42 -13.10
CA GLY A 254 -12.16 3.49 -12.28
C GLY A 254 -11.31 2.55 -11.43
N LYS A 255 -10.02 2.35 -11.75
CA LYS A 255 -9.13 1.50 -10.96
C LYS A 255 -8.42 2.24 -9.81
N PHE A 256 -8.23 3.55 -9.92
CA PHE A 256 -7.34 4.30 -9.03
C PHE A 256 -7.97 5.53 -8.39
N LEU A 257 -9.12 5.98 -8.89
CA LEU A 257 -9.89 7.09 -8.34
C LEU A 257 -11.18 6.54 -7.71
N PRO A 258 -11.80 7.27 -6.78
CA PRO A 258 -13.10 6.89 -6.23
C PRO A 258 -14.16 6.66 -7.31
N TYR A 259 -15.19 5.87 -6.99
CA TYR A 259 -16.35 5.74 -7.86
C TYR A 259 -16.96 7.12 -8.15
N ASP A 260 -17.19 7.38 -9.42
CA ASP A 260 -17.93 8.52 -9.91
C ASP A 260 -18.82 8.09 -11.08
N LYS A 261 -20.11 8.42 -10.95
CA LYS A 261 -21.14 7.99 -11.90
C LYS A 261 -20.91 8.53 -13.30
N LYS A 262 -20.22 9.66 -13.46
CA LYS A 262 -19.99 10.28 -14.77
C LYS A 262 -18.74 9.74 -15.44
N THR A 263 -17.64 9.67 -14.70
CA THR A 263 -16.30 9.37 -15.22
C THR A 263 -15.96 7.88 -15.22
N ASN A 264 -16.56 7.07 -14.34
CA ASN A 264 -16.29 5.64 -14.29
C ASN A 264 -17.53 4.78 -13.93
N PRO A 265 -18.67 4.95 -14.65
CA PRO A 265 -19.96 4.32 -14.31
C PRO A 265 -19.94 2.78 -14.24
N ASN A 266 -18.97 2.16 -14.90
CA ASN A 266 -18.84 0.70 -15.01
C ASN A 266 -17.99 0.08 -13.88
N SER A 267 -17.49 0.87 -12.94
CA SER A 267 -16.72 0.35 -11.81
C SER A 267 -17.61 -0.56 -10.96
N PRO A 268 -17.13 -1.74 -10.54
CA PRO A 268 -17.96 -2.69 -9.81
C PRO A 268 -18.27 -2.17 -8.40
N ILE A 269 -19.53 -2.27 -8.00
CA ILE A 269 -19.97 -1.97 -6.64
C ILE A 269 -19.94 -3.26 -5.83
N VAL A 270 -19.13 -3.23 -4.78
CA VAL A 270 -18.64 -4.43 -4.10
C VAL A 270 -18.83 -4.33 -2.58
N VAL A 271 -19.22 -5.45 -1.96
CA VAL A 271 -19.26 -5.61 -0.49
C VAL A 271 -18.52 -6.88 -0.09
N ARG A 272 -17.68 -6.81 0.95
CA ARG A 272 -17.00 -7.98 1.51
C ARG A 272 -17.93 -8.78 2.43
N VAL A 273 -17.93 -10.09 2.27
CA VAL A 273 -18.54 -11.07 3.18
C VAL A 273 -17.44 -11.78 3.94
N PHE A 274 -17.60 -11.74 5.24
CA PHE A 274 -16.75 -12.42 6.19
C PHE A 274 -17.46 -13.70 6.62
N ALA A 275 -16.70 -14.78 6.79
CA ALA A 275 -17.20 -16.04 7.30
C ALA A 275 -16.49 -16.37 8.60
N SER A 276 -17.26 -16.71 9.64
CA SER A 276 -16.70 -17.19 10.91
C SER A 276 -17.67 -18.19 11.52
N HIS A 277 -17.17 -19.37 11.92
CA HIS A 277 -17.96 -20.41 12.58
C HIS A 277 -19.28 -20.76 11.84
N GLY A 278 -19.22 -20.87 10.50
CA GLY A 278 -20.40 -21.18 9.66
C GLY A 278 -21.37 -20.02 9.43
N VAL A 279 -21.13 -18.85 10.02
CA VAL A 279 -21.94 -17.65 9.84
C VAL A 279 -21.28 -16.71 8.85
N GLN A 280 -22.09 -16.08 7.99
CA GLN A 280 -21.66 -15.03 7.08
C GLN A 280 -22.19 -13.67 7.53
N PHE A 281 -21.35 -12.64 7.43
CA PHE A 281 -21.71 -11.27 7.77
C PHE A 281 -21.01 -10.26 6.85
N VAL A 282 -21.58 -9.06 6.78
CA VAL A 282 -21.04 -7.93 6.00
C VAL A 282 -20.89 -6.71 6.90
N MET A 283 -19.92 -5.85 6.57
CA MET A 283 -19.77 -4.57 7.25
C MET A 283 -20.94 -3.65 6.86
N LYS A 284 -21.59 -3.06 7.86
CA LYS A 284 -22.76 -2.20 7.66
C LYS A 284 -22.38 -0.95 6.85
N SER A 285 -21.21 -0.38 7.09
CA SER A 285 -20.67 0.78 6.36
C SER A 285 -20.49 0.46 4.87
N GLU A 286 -19.85 -0.65 4.53
CA GLU A 286 -19.67 -1.10 3.13
C GLU A 286 -21.01 -1.34 2.44
N LEU A 287 -21.91 -2.06 3.10
CA LEU A 287 -23.24 -2.35 2.55
C LEU A 287 -24.05 -1.07 2.31
N PHE A 288 -24.03 -0.13 3.25
CA PHE A 288 -24.78 1.12 3.14
C PHE A 288 -24.20 2.02 2.06
N ASN A 289 -22.87 2.09 1.96
CA ASN A 289 -22.21 2.80 0.87
C ASN A 289 -22.62 2.24 -0.50
N ALA A 290 -22.59 0.91 -0.66
CA ALA A 290 -23.04 0.26 -1.88
C ALA A 290 -24.52 0.58 -2.22
N ILE A 291 -25.41 0.54 -1.23
CA ILE A 291 -26.83 0.89 -1.42
C ILE A 291 -26.98 2.36 -1.83
N ASN A 292 -26.26 3.29 -1.20
CA ASN A 292 -26.32 4.71 -1.52
C ASN A 292 -25.84 5.01 -2.95
N ILE A 293 -24.75 4.36 -3.38
CA ILE A 293 -24.23 4.52 -4.75
C ILE A 293 -25.24 4.00 -5.77
N THR A 294 -25.85 2.85 -5.50
CA THR A 294 -26.80 2.22 -6.41
C THR A 294 -28.18 2.88 -6.45
N ASN A 295 -28.60 3.49 -5.34
CA ASN A 295 -29.93 4.12 -5.20
C ASN A 295 -29.79 5.59 -4.76
N PRO A 296 -29.19 6.47 -5.59
CA PRO A 296 -28.84 7.83 -5.19
C PRO A 296 -30.05 8.71 -4.87
N ASN A 297 -31.24 8.35 -5.38
CA ASN A 297 -32.48 9.08 -5.15
C ASN A 297 -33.21 8.62 -3.87
N SER A 298 -32.75 7.57 -3.21
CA SER A 298 -33.33 7.07 -1.96
C SER A 298 -32.78 7.83 -0.75
N LYS A 299 -33.49 7.76 0.38
CA LYS A 299 -32.97 8.29 1.66
C LYS A 299 -31.60 7.67 1.95
N ARG A 300 -30.59 8.53 2.08
CA ARG A 300 -29.21 8.11 2.34
C ARG A 300 -29.14 7.30 3.64
N LEU A 301 -28.53 6.14 3.56
CA LEU A 301 -28.25 5.30 4.72
C LEU A 301 -26.93 5.75 5.34
N GLU A 302 -26.95 5.99 6.65
CA GLU A 302 -25.77 6.36 7.43
C GLU A 302 -25.39 5.25 8.41
N CYS A 303 -24.09 5.09 8.59
CA CYS A 303 -23.52 4.17 9.57
C CYS A 303 -22.55 4.95 10.44
N ASN A 304 -22.99 5.31 11.64
CA ASN A 304 -22.13 5.96 12.62
C ASN A 304 -21.36 4.87 13.38
N ASP A 305 -20.07 5.09 13.56
CA ASP A 305 -19.26 4.28 14.47
C ASP A 305 -19.71 4.56 15.90
N ILE A 306 -20.06 3.50 16.63
CA ILE A 306 -20.50 3.62 18.02
C ILE A 306 -19.30 3.24 18.89
N SER A 307 -18.63 4.23 19.49
CA SER A 307 -17.49 4.01 20.39
C SER A 307 -16.35 3.19 19.77
N GLY A 308 -16.05 3.42 18.49
CA GLY A 308 -15.00 2.70 17.75
C GLY A 308 -15.37 1.25 17.38
N LYS A 309 -16.61 0.81 17.62
CA LYS A 309 -17.10 -0.51 17.21
C LYS A 309 -17.69 -0.44 15.81
N LEU A 310 -17.11 -1.21 14.90
CA LEU A 310 -17.66 -1.40 13.56
C LEU A 310 -18.88 -2.33 13.63
N LEU A 311 -19.97 -1.91 13.01
CA LEU A 311 -21.21 -2.70 12.98
C LEU A 311 -21.21 -3.67 11.80
N ALA A 312 -21.58 -4.93 12.07
CA ALA A 312 -21.82 -5.95 11.06
C ALA A 312 -23.30 -6.32 10.98
N LYS A 313 -23.74 -6.81 9.83
CA LYS A 313 -25.07 -7.42 9.65
C LYS A 313 -24.92 -8.86 9.17
N PHE A 314 -25.77 -9.75 9.70
CA PHE A 314 -25.90 -11.10 9.18
C PHE A 314 -26.20 -11.06 7.69
N TRP A 315 -25.46 -11.87 6.95
CA TRP A 315 -25.70 -12.06 5.53
C TRP A 315 -26.89 -13.01 5.35
N GLN A 316 -27.98 -12.50 4.77
CA GLN A 316 -29.12 -13.31 4.38
C GLN A 316 -29.41 -13.13 2.88
N ARG A 317 -29.61 -14.23 2.15
CA ARG A 317 -29.98 -14.19 0.72
C ARG A 317 -31.23 -13.33 0.44
N LYS A 318 -32.12 -13.11 1.41
CA LYS A 318 -33.29 -12.22 1.27
C LYS A 318 -32.93 -10.72 1.17
N ILE A 319 -31.78 -10.27 1.69
CA ILE A 319 -31.28 -8.89 1.51
C ILE A 319 -31.03 -8.60 0.01
N ILE A 320 -30.68 -9.62 -0.76
CA ILE A 320 -30.59 -9.53 -2.23
C ILE A 320 -31.96 -9.22 -2.86
N ARG A 321 -33.09 -9.66 -2.29
CA ARG A 321 -34.42 -9.40 -2.87
C ARG A 321 -34.88 -7.95 -2.71
N SER A 322 -34.54 -7.26 -1.63
CA SER A 322 -34.84 -5.81 -1.52
C SER A 322 -33.93 -4.96 -2.41
N VAL A 323 -32.69 -5.44 -2.67
CA VAL A 323 -31.76 -4.79 -3.62
C VAL A 323 -32.08 -5.17 -5.08
N ARG A 324 -32.67 -6.34 -5.35
CA ARG A 324 -33.07 -6.79 -6.71
C ARG A 324 -34.43 -6.26 -7.17
N MET A 325 -35.30 -5.72 -6.31
CA MET A 325 -36.66 -5.32 -6.69
C MET A 325 -36.78 -3.96 -7.40
N SER A 326 -35.68 -3.27 -7.67
CA SER A 326 -35.69 -2.05 -8.46
C SER A 326 -34.46 -1.99 -9.38
N TYR A 327 -34.58 -2.58 -10.57
CA TYR A 327 -33.67 -2.44 -11.72
C TYR A 327 -32.17 -2.72 -11.44
N PHE A 328 -31.77 -3.99 -11.34
CA PHE A 328 -30.37 -4.38 -11.10
C PHE A 328 -29.87 -5.51 -12.02
N ARG A 329 -28.80 -5.23 -12.78
CA ARG A 329 -27.79 -6.23 -13.17
C ARG A 329 -26.45 -5.75 -12.58
N ARG A 330 -25.82 -6.59 -11.75
CA ARG A 330 -24.43 -6.49 -11.22
C ARG A 330 -24.23 -5.74 -9.88
N SER A 331 -24.56 -6.39 -8.76
CA SER A 331 -23.87 -6.17 -7.47
C SER A 331 -23.04 -7.42 -7.17
N LEU A 332 -21.74 -7.25 -6.90
CA LEU A 332 -20.79 -8.34 -6.71
C LEU A 332 -20.44 -8.46 -5.23
N ILE A 333 -20.40 -9.70 -4.72
CA ILE A 333 -20.25 -10.03 -3.31
C ILE A 333 -19.09 -11.00 -3.15
N PHE A 334 -18.18 -10.73 -2.20
CA PHE A 334 -16.91 -11.47 -2.01
C PHE A 334 -16.92 -12.30 -0.76
N ARG A 335 -16.26 -13.45 -0.77
CA ARG A 335 -16.01 -14.24 0.44
C ARG A 335 -14.55 -14.10 0.85
N ILE A 336 -14.30 -13.77 2.11
CA ILE A 336 -12.99 -13.92 2.75
C ILE A 336 -12.97 -15.32 3.37
N ASN A 337 -11.99 -16.13 2.99
CA ASN A 337 -11.77 -17.47 3.53
C ASN A 337 -10.83 -17.43 4.72
#